data_AF-A0A1Q7A8P9-F1
#
_entry.id   AF-A0A1Q7A8P9-F1
#
_cell.length_a   1.000
_cell.length_b   1.000
_cell.length_c   1.000
_cell.angle_alpha   90.00
_cell.angle_beta   90.00
_cell.angle_gamma   90.00
#
_symmetry.space_group_name_H-M   'P 1'
#
loop_
_entity.id
_entity.type
_entity.pdbx_description
1 polymer ?
#
loop_
_entity_poly.entity_id
_entity_poly.type
_entity_poly.pdbx_seq_one_letter_code
_entity_poly.pdbx_strand_id
1 'polypeptide(L)'
;MTAPITLPPLDPATLGELRQRYEDTPNVESRTRYQMLLLAQQEYKVPQIAHMVLRSEDTVARVLNRFLAAGLDAVPRRSPPGRERRVTAAWEAELLRVIEMDPHEVGQETANWTTELLAEYLGQHTGIQVTEETVRVYLHAHGYECLRPTWTLRRKAGEQADDVGKECG
;
A
#
# COMPACT_ATOMS: atom_id res chain seq x y z
N MET A 1 -30.33 -2.45 -24.02
CA MET A 1 -31.15 -2.92 -22.88
C MET A 1 -30.53 -4.22 -22.40
N THR A 2 -29.75 -4.17 -21.31
CA THR A 2 -29.09 -5.36 -20.74
C THR A 2 -30.15 -6.26 -20.12
N ALA A 3 -30.08 -7.57 -20.37
CA ALA A 3 -31.01 -8.53 -19.79
C ALA A 3 -31.04 -8.37 -18.26
N PRO A 4 -32.22 -8.47 -17.61
CA PRO A 4 -32.29 -8.40 -16.16
C PRO A 4 -31.47 -9.55 -15.57
N ILE A 5 -30.44 -9.22 -14.78
CA ILE A 5 -29.67 -10.20 -14.04
C ILE A 5 -30.58 -10.71 -12.92
N THR A 6 -31.03 -11.95 -13.04
CA THR A 6 -31.75 -12.66 -11.99
C THR A 6 -30.80 -13.66 -11.36
N LEU A 7 -30.70 -13.62 -10.03
CA LEU A 7 -29.90 -14.59 -9.29
C LEU A 7 -30.71 -15.90 -9.17
N PRO A 8 -30.17 -17.06 -9.56
CA PRO A 8 -30.87 -18.33 -9.39
C PRO A 8 -31.08 -18.62 -7.89
N PRO A 9 -32.09 -19.44 -7.54
CA PRO A 9 -32.27 -19.90 -6.16
C PRO A 9 -31.00 -20.58 -5.65
N LEU A 10 -30.53 -20.16 -4.48
CA LEU A 10 -29.36 -20.75 -3.84
C LEU A 10 -29.76 -21.99 -3.03
N ASP A 11 -28.83 -22.93 -2.91
CA ASP A 11 -29.01 -24.03 -1.98
C ASP A 11 -29.08 -23.52 -0.52
N PRO A 12 -29.72 -24.26 0.40
CA PRO A 12 -29.88 -23.82 1.79
C PRO A 12 -28.56 -23.62 2.54
N ALA A 13 -27.49 -24.33 2.18
CA ALA A 13 -26.20 -24.21 2.84
C ALA A 13 -25.51 -22.89 2.46
N THR A 14 -25.48 -22.57 1.17
CA THR A 14 -24.99 -21.31 0.61
C THR A 14 -25.80 -20.12 1.12
N LEU A 15 -27.13 -20.27 1.25
CA LEU A 15 -27.98 -19.23 1.83
C LEU A 15 -27.69 -19.00 3.33
N GLY A 16 -27.45 -20.08 4.07
CA GLY A 16 -27.02 -20.03 5.47
C GLY A 16 -25.69 -19.31 5.63
N GLU A 17 -24.70 -19.66 4.80
CA GLU A 17 -23.38 -19.03 4.78
C GLU A 17 -23.46 -17.55 4.39
N LEU A 18 -24.26 -17.19 3.38
CA LEU A 18 -24.50 -15.80 2.99
C LEU A 18 -25.04 -14.98 4.16
N ARG A 19 -26.01 -15.51 4.90
CA ARG A 19 -26.58 -14.85 6.08
C ARG A 19 -25.54 -14.68 7.16
N GLN A 20 -24.75 -15.71 7.44
CA GLN A 20 -23.66 -15.63 8.42
C GLN A 20 -22.65 -14.53 8.04
N ARG A 21 -22.16 -14.52 6.79
CA ARG A 21 -21.21 -13.49 6.33
C ARG A 21 -21.77 -12.07 6.38
N TYR A 22 -23.08 -11.91 6.18
CA TYR A 22 -23.76 -10.61 6.33
C TYR A 22 -23.75 -10.11 7.78
N GLU A 23 -24.01 -10.99 8.76
CA GLU A 23 -24.01 -10.63 10.18
C GLU A 23 -22.59 -10.39 10.73
N ASP A 24 -21.65 -11.29 10.38
CA ASP A 24 -20.31 -11.32 10.97
C ASP A 24 -19.34 -10.29 10.37
N THR A 25 -19.61 -9.77 9.16
CA THR A 25 -18.66 -8.85 8.51
C THR A 25 -18.61 -7.48 9.21
N PRO A 26 -17.43 -7.02 9.68
CA PRO A 26 -17.28 -5.67 10.24
C PRO A 26 -17.20 -4.60 9.16
N ASN A 27 -16.87 -4.99 7.92
CA ASN A 27 -16.72 -4.06 6.80
C ASN A 27 -18.09 -3.69 6.20
N VAL A 28 -18.47 -2.42 6.30
CA VAL A 28 -19.78 -1.89 5.85
C VAL A 28 -20.02 -2.14 4.36
N GLU A 29 -19.02 -1.91 3.50
CA GLU A 29 -19.16 -2.12 2.06
C GLU A 29 -19.38 -3.61 1.73
N SER A 30 -18.68 -4.51 2.41
CA SER A 30 -18.88 -5.95 2.25
C SER A 30 -20.27 -6.38 2.74
N ARG A 31 -20.74 -5.79 3.86
CA ARG A 31 -22.10 -6.00 4.37
C ARG A 31 -23.16 -5.59 3.34
N THR A 32 -23.04 -4.40 2.76
CA THR A 32 -23.97 -3.91 1.73
C THR A 32 -23.99 -4.84 0.52
N ARG A 33 -22.85 -5.42 0.12
CA ARG A 33 -22.80 -6.38 -1.00
C ARG A 33 -23.46 -7.71 -0.69
N TYR A 34 -23.31 -8.24 0.54
CA TYR A 34 -24.07 -9.41 0.96
C TYR A 34 -25.57 -9.11 1.03
N GLN A 35 -25.95 -7.90 1.47
CA GLN A 35 -27.35 -7.45 1.44
C GLN A 35 -27.92 -7.46 0.02
N MET A 36 -27.16 -7.04 -1.00
CA MET A 36 -27.60 -7.11 -2.41
C MET A 36 -27.96 -8.55 -2.84
N LEU A 37 -27.18 -9.55 -2.40
CA LEU A 37 -27.45 -10.96 -2.70
C LEU A 37 -28.69 -11.47 -1.98
N LEU A 38 -28.87 -11.10 -0.71
CA LEU A 38 -30.06 -11.46 0.07
C LEU A 38 -31.35 -10.90 -0.57
N LEU A 39 -31.30 -9.65 -1.05
CA LEU A 39 -32.42 -9.04 -1.78
C LEU A 39 -32.66 -9.74 -3.13
N ALA A 40 -31.60 -10.11 -3.84
CA ALA A 40 -31.76 -10.86 -5.09
C ALA A 40 -32.39 -12.25 -4.88
N GLN A 41 -32.13 -12.91 -3.74
CA GLN A 41 -32.81 -14.15 -3.35
C GLN A 41 -34.29 -13.97 -3.00
N GLN A 42 -34.72 -12.75 -2.69
CA GLN A 42 -36.12 -12.37 -2.48
C GLN A 42 -36.80 -11.90 -3.78
N GLU A 43 -36.20 -12.22 -4.94
CA GLU A 43 -36.71 -11.90 -6.29
C GLU A 43 -36.75 -10.39 -6.62
N TYR A 44 -36.08 -9.55 -5.83
CA TYR A 44 -35.92 -8.14 -6.19
C TYR A 44 -35.02 -7.97 -7.42
N LYS A 45 -35.43 -7.11 -8.34
CA LYS A 45 -34.68 -6.79 -9.56
C LYS A 45 -33.55 -5.80 -9.27
N VAL A 46 -32.53 -5.80 -10.11
CA VAL A 46 -31.36 -4.89 -10.02
C VAL A 46 -31.75 -3.42 -9.74
N PRO A 47 -32.72 -2.79 -10.45
CA PRO A 47 -33.11 -1.42 -10.16
C PRO A 47 -33.73 -1.22 -8.77
N GLN A 48 -34.50 -2.20 -8.29
CA GLN A 48 -35.12 -2.17 -6.96
C GLN A 48 -34.05 -2.31 -5.87
N ILE A 49 -33.12 -3.26 -6.05
CA ILE A 49 -31.99 -3.45 -5.14
C ILE A 49 -31.15 -2.18 -5.08
N ALA A 50 -30.78 -1.61 -6.22
CA ALA A 50 -30.00 -0.38 -6.33
C ALA A 50 -30.64 0.77 -5.53
N HIS A 51 -31.96 0.94 -5.65
CA HIS A 51 -32.71 1.91 -4.87
C HIS A 51 -32.68 1.61 -3.36
N MET A 52 -32.91 0.36 -2.96
CA MET A 52 -32.94 -0.04 -1.54
C MET A 52 -31.59 0.13 -0.84
N VAL A 53 -30.47 -0.16 -1.52
CA VAL A 53 -29.12 -0.06 -0.92
C VAL A 53 -28.40 1.25 -1.24
N LEU A 54 -29.07 2.20 -1.90
CA LEU A 54 -28.52 3.50 -2.30
C LEU A 54 -27.20 3.36 -3.09
N ARG A 55 -27.21 2.52 -4.12
CA ARG A 55 -26.07 2.29 -5.05
C ARG A 55 -26.52 2.33 -6.50
N SER A 56 -25.58 2.38 -7.43
CA SER A 56 -25.88 2.31 -8.86
C SER A 56 -26.28 0.89 -9.28
N GLU A 57 -27.13 0.78 -10.30
CA GLU A 57 -27.49 -0.50 -10.93
C GLU A 57 -26.26 -1.29 -11.40
N ASP A 58 -25.26 -0.59 -11.95
CA ASP A 58 -24.00 -1.19 -12.37
C ASP A 58 -23.23 -1.84 -11.21
N THR A 59 -23.25 -1.22 -10.03
CA THR A 59 -22.62 -1.80 -8.83
C THR A 59 -23.31 -3.10 -8.43
N VAL A 60 -24.64 -3.09 -8.40
CA VAL A 60 -25.44 -4.29 -8.07
C VAL A 60 -25.20 -5.39 -9.10
N ALA A 61 -25.30 -5.09 -10.39
CA ALA A 61 -25.04 -6.02 -11.47
C ALA A 61 -23.64 -6.65 -11.36
N ARG A 62 -22.63 -5.83 -11.06
CA ARG A 62 -21.24 -6.30 -10.88
C ARG A 62 -21.08 -7.24 -9.69
N VAL A 63 -21.76 -6.96 -8.59
CA VAL A 63 -21.74 -7.82 -7.39
C VAL A 63 -22.41 -9.16 -7.68
N LEU A 64 -23.58 -9.16 -8.32
CA LEU A 64 -24.29 -10.38 -8.72
C LEU A 64 -23.47 -11.23 -9.68
N ASN A 65 -22.91 -10.63 -10.73
CA ASN A 65 -22.07 -11.34 -11.70
C ASN A 65 -20.81 -11.92 -11.05
N ARG A 66 -20.21 -11.19 -10.11
CA ARG A 66 -19.03 -11.65 -9.38
C ARG A 66 -19.33 -12.85 -8.49
N PHE A 67 -20.46 -12.82 -7.81
CA PHE A 67 -20.96 -13.96 -7.05
C PHE A 67 -21.22 -15.16 -7.97
N LEU A 68 -21.90 -14.97 -9.11
CA LEU A 68 -22.16 -16.05 -10.07
C LEU A 68 -20.88 -16.67 -10.65
N ALA A 69 -19.83 -15.87 -10.82
CA ALA A 69 -18.57 -16.33 -11.38
C ALA A 69 -17.67 -17.07 -10.38
N ALA A 70 -17.69 -16.70 -9.09
CA ALA A 70 -16.67 -17.13 -8.13
C ALA A 70 -17.17 -17.32 -6.68
N GLY A 71 -18.49 -17.33 -6.45
CA GLY A 71 -19.11 -17.61 -5.16
C GLY A 71 -18.98 -16.50 -4.12
N LEU A 72 -19.26 -16.85 -2.86
CA LEU A 72 -19.32 -15.91 -1.73
C LEU A 72 -17.98 -15.21 -1.40
N ASP A 73 -16.86 -15.88 -1.67
CA ASP A 73 -15.50 -15.35 -1.44
C ASP A 73 -15.12 -14.22 -2.41
N ALA A 74 -15.83 -14.10 -3.51
CA ALA A 74 -15.61 -13.04 -4.47
C ALA A 74 -16.40 -11.77 -4.13
N VAL A 75 -17.43 -11.84 -3.28
CA VAL A 75 -18.35 -10.74 -3.00
C VAL A 75 -17.66 -9.53 -2.35
N PRO A 76 -16.79 -9.69 -1.32
CA PRO A 76 -16.08 -8.58 -0.72
C PRO A 76 -15.26 -7.81 -1.74
N ARG A 77 -15.13 -6.49 -1.53
CA ARG A 77 -14.22 -5.70 -2.36
C ARG A 77 -12.79 -6.15 -2.06
N ARG A 78 -12.17 -6.87 -2.99
CA ARG A 78 -10.71 -7.03 -2.99
C ARG A 78 -10.11 -5.66 -3.27
N SER A 79 -9.44 -5.09 -2.28
CA SER A 79 -8.48 -4.04 -2.56
C SER A 79 -7.42 -4.65 -3.49
N PRO A 80 -7.11 -4.02 -4.63
CA PRO A 80 -5.98 -4.47 -5.42
C PRO A 80 -4.76 -4.54 -4.50
N PRO A 81 -3.89 -5.56 -4.62
CA PRO A 81 -2.56 -5.44 -4.03
C PRO A 81 -2.01 -4.10 -4.51
N GLY A 82 -1.58 -3.24 -3.57
CA GLY A 82 -0.97 -1.97 -3.92
C GLY A 82 0.19 -2.20 -4.89
N ARG A 83 0.67 -1.13 -5.55
CA ARG A 83 1.84 -1.21 -6.43
C ARG A 83 2.96 -1.97 -5.71
N GLU A 84 3.46 -3.04 -6.35
CA GLU A 84 4.58 -3.81 -5.83
C GLU A 84 5.73 -2.86 -5.51
N ARG A 85 6.31 -2.98 -4.30
CA ARG A 85 7.42 -2.14 -3.88
C ARG A 85 8.58 -2.40 -4.82
N ARG A 86 9.07 -1.34 -5.49
CA ARG A 86 10.23 -1.42 -6.39
C ARG A 86 11.51 -1.80 -5.63
N VAL A 87 11.56 -1.47 -4.34
CA VAL A 87 12.66 -1.77 -3.42
C VAL A 87 12.46 -3.16 -2.82
N THR A 88 13.47 -4.02 -2.99
CA THR A 88 13.51 -5.36 -2.40
C THR A 88 14.19 -5.33 -1.02
N ALA A 89 13.98 -6.36 -0.21
CA ALA A 89 14.68 -6.49 1.07
C ALA A 89 16.21 -6.51 0.91
N ALA A 90 16.73 -7.05 -0.19
CA ALA A 90 18.16 -7.04 -0.50
C ALA A 90 18.67 -5.63 -0.80
N TRP A 91 17.89 -4.83 -1.54
CA TRP A 91 18.22 -3.42 -1.78
C TRP A 91 18.26 -2.62 -0.48
N GLU A 92 17.28 -2.85 0.39
CA GLU A 92 17.17 -2.16 1.69
C GLU A 92 18.32 -2.54 2.64
N ALA A 93 18.67 -3.84 2.69
CA ALA A 93 19.83 -4.30 3.46
C ALA A 93 21.15 -3.69 2.95
N GLU A 94 21.30 -3.56 1.63
CA GLU A 94 22.49 -2.96 1.03
C GLU A 94 22.58 -1.45 1.29
N LEU A 95 21.44 -0.73 1.24
CA LEU A 95 21.38 0.68 1.63
C LEU A 95 21.87 0.89 3.07
N LEU A 96 21.38 0.07 4.01
CA LEU A 96 21.76 0.16 5.42
C LEU A 96 23.21 -0.27 5.69
N ARG A 97 23.75 -1.17 4.87
CA ARG A 97 25.16 -1.57 4.94
C ARG A 97 26.07 -0.45 4.47
N VAL A 98 25.75 0.17 3.34
CA VAL A 98 26.65 1.11 2.65
C VAL A 98 26.64 2.50 3.29
N ILE A 99 25.52 2.95 3.87
CA ILE A 99 25.42 4.26 4.53
C ILE A 99 26.38 4.41 5.73
N GLU A 100 26.73 3.29 6.38
CA GLU A 100 27.68 3.23 7.50
C GLU A 100 29.14 3.08 7.06
N MET A 101 29.41 2.87 5.77
CA MET A 101 30.76 2.74 5.22
C MET A 101 31.29 4.08 4.73
N ASP A 102 32.62 4.21 4.74
CA ASP A 102 33.27 5.32 4.05
C ASP A 102 33.11 5.15 2.52
N PRO A 103 32.64 6.18 1.78
CA PRO A 103 32.42 6.03 0.34
C PRO A 103 33.68 5.64 -0.45
N HIS A 104 34.89 5.96 0.05
CA HIS A 104 36.14 5.55 -0.58
C HIS A 104 36.36 4.04 -0.53
N GLU A 105 35.86 3.35 0.49
CA GLU A 105 35.96 1.88 0.61
C GLU A 105 35.17 1.16 -0.48
N VAL A 106 34.18 1.82 -1.07
CA VAL A 106 33.38 1.29 -2.17
C VAL A 106 33.66 1.98 -3.51
N GLY A 107 34.80 2.68 -3.61
CA GLY A 107 35.32 3.23 -4.86
C GLY A 107 34.71 4.57 -5.28
N GLN A 108 34.04 5.29 -4.37
CA GLN A 108 33.55 6.64 -4.64
C GLN A 108 34.64 7.69 -4.42
N GLU A 109 34.65 8.73 -5.26
CA GLU A 109 35.63 9.81 -5.21
C GLU A 109 35.28 10.89 -4.16
N THR A 110 34.14 10.76 -3.48
CA THR A 110 33.64 11.74 -2.51
C THR A 110 33.81 11.25 -1.07
N ALA A 111 34.01 12.18 -0.13
CA ALA A 111 34.18 11.84 1.28
C ALA A 111 32.85 11.65 2.04
N ASN A 112 31.70 11.93 1.43
CA ASN A 112 30.39 11.85 2.07
C ASN A 112 29.36 11.24 1.14
N TRP A 113 28.47 10.40 1.68
CA TRP A 113 27.31 9.91 0.96
C TRP A 113 26.29 11.02 0.68
N THR A 114 25.86 11.13 -0.57
CA THR A 114 24.66 11.87 -0.97
C THR A 114 23.57 10.89 -1.38
N THR A 115 22.30 11.31 -1.34
CA THR A 115 21.18 10.48 -1.80
C THR A 115 21.28 10.13 -3.28
N GLU A 116 21.90 11.00 -4.08
CA GLU A 116 22.19 10.75 -5.50
C GLU A 116 23.24 9.65 -5.67
N LEU A 117 24.37 9.74 -4.97
CA LEU A 117 25.44 8.73 -5.03
C LEU A 117 24.97 7.36 -4.52
N LEU A 118 24.16 7.34 -3.47
CA LEU A 118 23.54 6.11 -2.97
C LEU A 118 22.59 5.49 -3.99
N ALA A 119 21.77 6.30 -4.67
CA ALA A 119 20.88 5.80 -5.71
C ALA A 119 21.64 5.18 -6.88
N GLU A 120 22.73 5.81 -7.31
CA GLU A 120 23.61 5.31 -8.36
C GLU A 120 24.31 4.00 -7.94
N TYR A 121 24.96 4.00 -6.77
CA TYR A 121 25.65 2.83 -6.23
C TYR A 121 24.71 1.62 -6.10
N LEU A 122 23.54 1.82 -5.48
CA LEU A 122 22.55 0.75 -5.29
C LEU A 122 21.98 0.29 -6.64
N GLY A 123 21.81 1.20 -7.58
CA GLY A 123 21.42 0.86 -8.95
C GLY A 123 22.43 -0.06 -9.64
N GLN A 124 23.73 0.20 -9.47
CA GLN A 124 24.81 -0.61 -10.03
C GLN A 124 24.93 -1.97 -9.32
N HIS A 125 24.84 -1.99 -7.98
CA HIS A 125 25.08 -3.19 -7.18
C HIS A 125 23.88 -4.15 -7.13
N THR A 126 22.65 -3.64 -7.11
CA THR A 126 21.45 -4.48 -6.97
C THR A 126 20.64 -4.56 -8.27
N GLY A 127 21.00 -3.80 -9.31
CA GLY A 127 20.25 -3.70 -10.56
C GLY A 127 18.92 -2.94 -10.47
N ILE A 128 18.60 -2.33 -9.30
CA ILE A 128 17.33 -1.63 -9.08
C ILE A 128 17.60 -0.13 -9.05
N GLN A 129 17.25 0.52 -10.16
CA GLN A 129 17.35 1.98 -10.28
C GLN A 129 16.25 2.64 -9.48
N VAL A 130 16.59 3.53 -8.56
CA VAL A 130 15.62 4.35 -7.81
C VAL A 130 15.97 5.83 -7.91
N THR A 131 15.05 6.70 -7.53
CA THR A 131 15.33 8.12 -7.41
C THR A 131 16.00 8.43 -6.07
N GLU A 132 16.74 9.54 -5.98
CA GLU A 132 17.28 10.04 -4.72
C GLU A 132 16.22 10.22 -3.63
N GLU A 133 15.01 10.66 -3.98
CA GLU A 133 13.89 10.81 -3.05
C GLU A 133 13.43 9.45 -2.49
N THR A 134 13.53 8.38 -3.29
CA THR A 134 13.26 7.02 -2.78
C THR A 134 14.28 6.65 -1.71
N VAL A 135 15.57 6.91 -1.96
CA VAL A 135 16.63 6.68 -0.97
C VAL A 135 16.37 7.49 0.30
N ARG A 136 16.04 8.78 0.16
CA ARG A 136 15.73 9.67 1.28
C ARG A 136 14.56 9.15 2.13
N VAL A 137 13.45 8.73 1.52
CA VAL A 137 12.28 8.18 2.22
C VAL A 137 12.65 6.93 3.01
N TYR A 138 13.45 6.03 2.42
CA TYR A 138 13.87 4.81 3.13
C TYR A 138 14.86 5.13 4.26
N LEU A 139 15.81 6.04 4.06
CA LEU A 139 16.70 6.50 5.12
C LEU A 139 15.92 7.09 6.30
N HIS A 140 14.94 7.96 6.04
CA HIS A 140 14.07 8.51 7.09
C HIS A 140 13.25 7.44 7.80
N ALA A 141 12.71 6.44 7.08
CA ALA A 141 11.98 5.33 7.67
C ALA A 141 12.86 4.51 8.64
N HIS A 142 14.18 4.50 8.43
CA HIS A 142 15.18 3.85 9.29
C HIS A 142 15.83 4.80 10.31
N GLY A 143 15.32 6.02 10.46
CA GLY A 143 15.78 6.96 11.49
C GLY A 143 17.04 7.77 11.12
N TYR A 144 17.49 7.71 9.87
CA TYR A 144 18.54 8.60 9.38
C TYR A 144 17.93 9.96 9.02
N GLU A 145 18.49 11.03 9.56
CA GLU A 145 18.11 12.40 9.26
C GLU A 145 19.19 13.04 8.41
N CYS A 146 18.85 13.62 7.25
CA CYS A 146 19.81 14.31 6.40
C CYS A 146 20.35 15.56 7.12
N LEU A 147 21.48 15.41 7.83
CA LEU A 147 22.22 16.53 8.37
C LEU A 147 22.93 17.21 7.19
N ARG A 148 22.74 18.54 7.04
CA ARG A 148 23.53 19.39 6.13
C ARG A 148 25.02 19.03 6.24
N PRO A 149 25.85 19.21 5.19
CA PRO A 149 27.15 18.56 5.08
C PRO A 149 28.10 19.01 6.19
N THR A 150 28.02 18.33 7.33
CA THR A 150 29.02 18.11 8.38
C THR A 150 28.41 17.05 9.29
N TRP A 151 28.56 15.77 8.94
CA TRP A 151 28.12 14.68 9.80
C TRP A 151 29.13 14.50 10.94
N THR A 152 28.83 15.04 12.12
CA THR A 152 29.48 14.61 13.36
C THR A 152 28.55 13.65 14.09
N LEU A 153 29.07 12.46 14.42
CA LEU A 153 28.41 11.47 15.26
C LEU A 153 27.88 12.14 16.55
N ARG A 154 26.60 11.94 16.86
CA ARG A 154 25.86 12.58 17.96
C ARG A 154 26.49 12.38 19.35
N ARG A 155 27.45 11.46 19.51
CA ARG A 155 28.23 11.29 20.76
C ARG A 155 29.24 12.41 21.02
N LYS A 156 29.54 13.27 20.03
CA LYS A 156 30.46 14.42 20.16
C LYS A 156 29.79 15.80 20.22
N ALA A 157 28.48 15.90 20.05
CA ALA A 157 27.77 17.18 20.04
C ALA A 157 27.62 17.84 21.44
N GLY A 158 27.98 17.14 22.51
CA GLY A 158 27.89 17.68 23.88
C GLY A 158 29.08 18.52 24.33
N GLU A 159 30.16 18.61 23.55
CA GLU A 159 31.45 19.16 24.03
C GLU A 159 31.99 20.32 23.17
N GLN A 160 31.17 20.87 22.29
CA GLN A 160 31.45 22.11 21.55
C GLN A 160 30.28 23.08 21.72
N ALA A 161 30.02 23.47 22.96
CA ALA A 161 29.18 24.60 23.30
C ALA A 161 30.02 25.59 24.11
N ASP A 162 31.14 26.05 23.53
CA ASP A 162 31.84 27.26 23.94
C ASP A 162 32.66 27.72 22.74
N ASP A 163 32.12 28.68 21.99
CA ASP A 163 32.78 29.96 21.65
C ASP A 163 32.05 30.65 20.48
N VAL A 164 31.27 31.67 20.86
CA VAL A 164 31.15 33.00 20.24
C VAL A 164 31.23 33.12 18.70
N GLY A 165 30.08 33.50 18.12
CA GLY A 165 30.02 34.83 17.48
C GLY A 165 29.82 34.92 15.96
N LYS A 166 28.86 35.79 15.62
CA LYS A 166 28.63 36.54 14.36
C LYS A 166 27.88 35.87 13.19
N GLU A 167 26.58 36.16 13.19
CA GLU A 167 25.88 37.05 12.23
C GLU A 167 26.12 36.93 10.71
N CYS A 168 24.95 36.82 10.05
CA CYS A 168 24.48 37.58 8.88
C CYS A 168 24.88 37.15 7.46
N GLY A 169 23.85 36.94 6.63
CA GLY A 169 23.93 36.91 5.17
C GLY A 169 22.95 35.95 4.53
#